data_AF-A0A0W4ZMW7-F1
#
_entry.id   AF-A0A0W4ZMW7-F1
#
_cell.length_a   1.000
_cell.length_b   1.000
_cell.length_c   1.000
_cell.angle_alpha   90.00
_cell.angle_beta   90.00
_cell.angle_gamma   90.00
#
_symmetry.space_group_name_H-M   'P 1'
#
loop_
_entity.id
_entity.type
_entity.pdbx_description
1 polymer ?
#
loop_
_entity_poly.entity_id
_entity_poly.type
_entity_poly.pdbx_seq_one_letter_code
_entity_poly.pdbx_strand_id
1 'polypeptide(L)'
;MSNEDYFKDSDQENTQKDLLSFDLCKELNKEALLKEDFCIDDFLKNIYKFDTLEDLQIKLKELLKSIEKDIYTLTYDEYNNFFKVACDILENENRIIDLSIRLTKFKDEVQKIHNVIQQNVVNMDEELRKKKELYRRKALATNLLNINMMIEDMENLLCIDSRKFDDVDIIILQQAAKSYISLKYYLSLVPLQHPFIEKRKEKIQIVQNNFFDYLASTLHKYRKDTSQIENLLKVLQIYREIDASQKACYQLCKIK
;
A
#
# COMPACT_ATOMS: atom_id res chain seq x y z
N MET A 1 29.09 31.72 -45.15
CA MET A 1 30.45 31.51 -44.61
C MET A 1 31.40 32.03 -45.66
N SER A 2 31.87 33.26 -45.48
CA SER A 2 32.87 33.90 -46.33
C SER A 2 33.79 34.67 -45.39
N ASN A 3 35.09 34.59 -45.61
CA ASN A 3 36.04 35.68 -45.50
C ASN A 3 37.37 35.20 -46.06
N GLU A 4 37.70 35.75 -47.24
CA GLU A 4 39.05 35.88 -47.76
C GLU A 4 39.77 37.03 -47.03
N ASP A 5 41.09 36.91 -46.95
CA ASP A 5 42.13 37.95 -47.09
C ASP A 5 43.34 37.58 -46.22
N TYR A 6 44.40 36.98 -46.79
CA TYR A 6 45.56 37.67 -47.38
C TYR A 6 46.26 38.65 -46.40
N PHE A 7 47.39 38.25 -45.82
CA PHE A 7 48.72 38.67 -46.29
C PHE A 7 49.86 37.97 -45.55
N LYS A 8 50.90 37.70 -46.33
CA LYS A 8 52.15 37.00 -46.00
C LYS A 8 53.29 38.02 -46.01
N ASP A 9 54.30 37.71 -45.21
CA ASP A 9 55.73 38.06 -45.32
C ASP A 9 56.22 39.48 -44.98
N SER A 10 57.07 39.45 -43.95
CA SER A 10 58.33 40.17 -43.72
C SER A 10 58.74 41.29 -44.69
N ASP A 11 59.16 42.43 -44.14
CA ASP A 11 60.60 42.71 -44.06
C ASP A 11 60.94 43.81 -43.04
N GLN A 12 62.20 43.76 -42.63
CA GLN A 12 62.84 44.42 -41.51
C GLN A 12 63.05 45.93 -41.75
N GLU A 13 62.90 46.72 -40.69
CA GLU A 13 63.83 47.81 -40.44
C GLU A 13 64.32 47.78 -38.99
N ASN A 14 65.62 48.03 -38.90
CA ASN A 14 66.54 47.73 -37.83
C ASN A 14 66.60 48.90 -36.81
N THR A 15 67.04 48.54 -35.59
CA THR A 15 67.90 49.35 -34.71
C THR A 15 67.35 50.62 -34.07
N GLN A 16 67.03 50.56 -32.77
CA GLN A 16 67.91 51.06 -31.70
C GLN A 16 67.25 50.94 -30.30
N LYS A 17 67.92 50.23 -29.40
CA LYS A 17 67.83 50.34 -27.92
C LYS A 17 66.44 50.06 -27.32
N ASP A 18 66.11 48.81 -27.04
CA ASP A 18 66.47 48.20 -25.74
C ASP A 18 67.38 49.08 -24.85
N LEU A 19 66.82 50.11 -24.20
CA LEU A 19 67.30 50.58 -22.89
C LEU A 19 66.31 51.47 -22.10
N LEU A 20 65.02 51.44 -22.41
CA LEU A 20 63.98 52.13 -21.60
C LEU A 20 62.81 51.21 -21.23
N SER A 21 63.10 49.92 -21.00
CA SER A 21 62.25 49.11 -20.12
C SER A 21 62.43 49.60 -18.69
N PHE A 22 61.81 50.74 -18.39
CA PHE A 22 61.47 51.07 -17.02
C PHE A 22 60.27 50.19 -16.65
N ASP A 23 60.58 48.97 -16.20
CA ASP A 23 59.68 48.15 -15.40
C ASP A 23 59.37 48.92 -14.11
N LEU A 24 58.41 49.83 -14.18
CA LEU A 24 57.92 50.63 -13.07
C LEU A 24 56.53 50.18 -12.62
N CYS A 25 56.33 48.88 -12.59
CA CYS A 25 55.24 48.21 -11.88
C CYS A 25 55.78 47.05 -11.04
N LYS A 26 56.83 47.28 -10.24
CA LYS A 26 57.02 46.42 -9.05
C LYS A 26 55.91 46.80 -8.08
N GLU A 27 54.94 45.89 -7.96
CA GLU A 27 53.78 45.97 -7.08
C GLU A 27 54.11 46.69 -5.78
N LEU A 28 53.39 47.78 -5.54
CA LEU A 28 53.44 48.53 -4.31
C LEU A 28 53.18 47.56 -3.16
N ASN A 29 54.22 47.21 -2.39
CA ASN A 29 54.13 46.23 -1.33
C ASN A 29 53.28 46.81 -0.19
N LYS A 30 51.97 46.54 -0.22
CA LYS A 30 50.98 47.01 0.76
C LYS A 30 51.39 46.65 2.19
N GLU A 31 52.11 45.54 2.36
CA GLU A 31 52.64 45.06 3.63
C GLU A 31 53.68 45.99 4.28
N ALA A 32 54.40 46.79 3.48
CA ALA A 32 55.36 47.76 4.01
C ALA A 32 54.68 48.99 4.61
N LEU A 33 53.45 49.31 4.18
CA LEU A 33 52.64 50.44 4.66
C LEU A 33 51.94 50.15 6.00
N LEU A 34 51.87 48.88 6.40
CA LEU A 34 51.15 48.41 7.59
C LEU A 34 52.03 48.29 8.86
N LYS A 35 53.31 48.68 8.79
CA LYS A 35 54.22 48.65 9.95
C LYS A 35 54.07 49.90 10.81
N GLU A 36 54.08 49.74 12.14
CA GLU A 36 53.90 50.83 13.13
C GLU A 36 55.02 51.89 13.07
N ASP A 37 56.24 51.53 12.69
CA ASP A 37 57.40 52.43 12.49
C ASP A 37 57.59 52.82 11.01
N PHE A 38 56.51 53.13 10.30
CA PHE A 38 56.59 53.48 8.89
C PHE A 38 57.21 54.88 8.69
N CYS A 39 58.46 54.92 8.25
CA CYS A 39 59.13 56.16 7.88
C CYS A 39 59.10 56.38 6.36
N ILE A 40 58.32 57.39 5.95
CA ILE A 40 58.09 57.77 4.55
C ILE A 40 59.42 58.04 3.82
N ASP A 41 60.38 58.66 4.50
CA ASP A 41 61.66 59.05 3.91
C ASP A 41 62.55 57.86 3.52
N ASP A 42 62.55 56.78 4.30
CA ASP A 42 63.32 55.56 3.99
C ASP A 42 62.62 54.69 2.94
N PHE A 43 61.29 54.70 2.91
CA PHE A 43 60.51 54.00 1.90
C PHE A 43 60.66 54.66 0.52
N LEU A 44 60.58 55.99 0.46
CA LEU A 44 60.77 56.75 -0.78
C LEU A 44 62.20 56.61 -1.32
N LYS A 45 63.23 56.65 -0.45
CA LYS A 45 64.64 56.41 -0.85
C LYS A 45 64.88 55.04 -1.45
N ASN A 46 64.22 54.00 -0.93
CA ASN A 46 64.45 52.62 -1.37
C ASN A 46 63.74 52.27 -2.68
N ILE A 47 62.60 52.90 -2.97
CA ILE A 47 61.81 52.55 -4.17
C ILE A 47 62.10 53.52 -5.32
N TYR A 48 62.41 54.78 -5.06
CA TYR A 48 62.57 55.78 -6.11
C TYR A 48 63.71 56.76 -5.78
N LYS A 49 64.80 56.69 -6.55
CA LYS A 49 65.80 57.77 -6.59
C LYS A 49 65.19 58.95 -7.36
N PHE A 50 64.74 59.98 -6.65
CA PHE A 50 64.18 61.19 -7.25
C PHE A 50 65.26 62.29 -7.39
N ASP A 51 65.30 62.95 -8.55
CA ASP A 51 66.28 64.02 -8.82
C ASP A 51 65.74 65.45 -8.57
N THR A 52 64.43 65.68 -8.36
CA THR A 52 63.88 66.99 -7.93
C THR A 52 62.67 66.90 -6.98
N LEU A 53 62.48 67.94 -6.15
CA LEU A 53 61.44 68.04 -5.10
C LEU A 53 60.04 68.35 -5.65
N GLU A 54 59.98 68.99 -6.81
CA GLU A 54 58.75 69.37 -7.51
C GLU A 54 58.04 68.14 -8.10
N ASP A 55 58.81 67.23 -8.69
CA ASP A 55 58.29 65.96 -9.25
C ASP A 55 57.74 65.04 -8.15
N LEU A 56 58.36 65.03 -6.98
CA LEU A 56 57.85 64.32 -5.81
C LEU A 56 56.50 64.91 -5.39
N GLN A 57 56.37 66.24 -5.34
CA GLN A 57 55.15 66.90 -4.91
C GLN A 57 53.99 66.68 -5.91
N ILE A 58 54.29 66.66 -7.22
CA ILE A 58 53.31 66.36 -8.26
C ILE A 58 52.84 64.91 -8.15
N LYS A 59 53.77 63.95 -8.04
CA LYS A 59 53.42 62.52 -7.85
C LYS A 59 52.66 62.27 -6.56
N LEU A 60 53.00 62.93 -5.46
CA LEU A 60 52.31 62.74 -4.18
C LEU A 60 50.88 63.27 -4.24
N LYS A 61 50.64 64.38 -4.96
CA LYS A 61 49.29 64.88 -5.25
C LYS A 61 48.50 63.95 -6.18
N GLU A 62 49.16 63.35 -7.17
CA GLU A 62 48.55 62.40 -8.09
C GLU A 62 48.17 61.09 -7.37
N LEU A 63 49.05 60.60 -6.50
CA LEU A 63 48.85 59.41 -5.68
C LEU A 63 47.76 59.65 -4.63
N LEU A 64 47.71 60.82 -4.01
CA LEU A 64 46.63 61.19 -3.08
C LEU A 64 45.28 61.25 -3.80
N LYS A 65 45.21 61.81 -5.01
CA LYS A 65 43.99 61.80 -5.82
C LYS A 65 43.59 60.40 -6.28
N SER A 66 44.55 59.53 -6.62
CA SER A 66 44.28 58.13 -6.94
C SER A 66 43.72 57.41 -5.72
N ILE A 67 44.35 57.54 -4.56
CA ILE A 67 43.89 56.93 -3.31
C ILE A 67 42.50 57.44 -2.94
N GLU A 68 42.25 58.74 -3.04
CA GLU A 68 40.94 59.31 -2.70
C GLU A 68 39.84 58.80 -3.64
N LYS A 69 40.15 58.68 -4.94
CA LYS A 69 39.26 58.06 -5.92
C LYS A 69 39.06 56.57 -5.65
N ASP A 70 40.13 55.85 -5.36
CA ASP A 70 40.14 54.40 -5.10
C ASP A 70 39.36 54.07 -3.82
N ILE A 71 39.50 54.88 -2.77
CA ILE A 71 38.72 54.78 -1.53
C ILE A 71 37.25 55.06 -1.83
N TYR A 72 36.94 56.11 -2.59
CA TYR A 72 35.56 56.42 -2.95
C TYR A 72 34.92 55.30 -3.77
N THR A 73 35.64 54.75 -4.75
CA THR A 73 35.15 53.60 -5.53
C THR A 73 35.02 52.35 -4.69
N LEU A 74 35.98 52.05 -3.81
CA LEU A 74 35.93 50.87 -2.95
C LEU A 74 34.78 50.97 -1.93
N THR A 75 34.64 52.11 -1.26
CA THR A 75 33.51 52.32 -0.34
C THR A 75 32.19 52.31 -1.09
N TYR A 76 32.09 52.98 -2.24
CA TYR A 76 30.88 52.95 -3.05
C TYR A 76 30.51 51.53 -3.50
N ASP A 77 31.49 50.74 -3.95
CA ASP A 77 31.28 49.36 -4.39
C ASP A 77 30.95 48.44 -3.21
N GLU A 78 31.62 48.58 -2.06
CA GLU A 78 31.32 47.82 -0.86
C GLU A 78 29.93 48.17 -0.31
N TYR A 79 29.58 49.46 -0.20
CA TYR A 79 28.25 49.90 0.23
C TYR A 79 27.16 49.39 -0.71
N ASN A 80 27.37 49.43 -2.02
CA ASN A 80 26.42 48.87 -2.98
C ASN A 80 26.31 47.35 -2.88
N ASN A 81 27.43 46.66 -2.61
CA ASN A 81 27.41 45.21 -2.41
C ASN A 81 26.64 44.83 -1.14
N PHE A 82 26.91 45.52 -0.02
CA PHE A 82 26.16 45.32 1.22
C PHE A 82 24.67 45.65 1.06
N PHE A 83 24.35 46.71 0.32
CA PHE A 83 22.97 47.07 0.05
C PHE A 83 22.26 46.00 -0.80
N LYS A 84 22.90 45.49 -1.85
CA LYS A 84 22.37 44.39 -2.66
C LYS A 84 22.15 43.13 -1.82
N VAL A 85 23.14 42.76 -1.00
CA VAL A 85 23.02 41.60 -0.10
C VAL A 85 21.88 41.80 0.91
N ALA A 86 21.71 43.00 1.46
CA ALA A 86 20.59 43.30 2.36
C ALA A 86 19.23 43.21 1.65
N CYS A 87 19.13 43.70 0.42
CA CYS A 87 17.93 43.54 -0.41
C CYS A 87 17.65 42.05 -0.72
N ASP A 88 18.67 41.29 -1.10
CA ASP A 88 18.54 39.85 -1.39
C ASP A 88 18.10 39.06 -0.14
N ILE A 89 18.62 39.41 1.05
CA ILE A 89 18.18 38.79 2.31
C ILE A 89 16.71 39.09 2.56
N LEU A 90 16.28 40.35 2.41
CA LEU A 90 14.89 40.75 2.64
C LEU A 90 13.93 40.08 1.64
N GLU A 91 14.33 39.97 0.37
CA GLU A 91 13.56 39.24 -0.64
C GLU A 91 13.47 37.73 -0.32
N ASN A 92 14.58 37.12 0.11
CA ASN A 92 14.59 35.72 0.48
C ASN A 92 13.76 35.45 1.74
N GLU A 93 13.73 36.35 2.72
CA GLU A 93 12.85 36.24 3.88
C GLU A 93 11.37 36.19 3.46
N ASN A 94 10.95 37.09 2.57
CA ASN A 94 9.58 37.09 2.04
C ASN A 94 9.26 35.78 1.29
N ARG A 95 10.22 35.24 0.52
CA ARG A 95 10.07 33.95 -0.18
C ARG A 95 9.97 32.79 0.80
N ILE A 96 10.73 32.80 1.88
CA ILE A 96 10.68 31.79 2.94
C ILE A 96 9.33 31.83 3.64
N ILE A 97 8.82 33.03 3.95
CA ILE A 97 7.49 33.20 4.56
C ILE A 97 6.41 32.62 3.63
N ASP A 98 6.44 32.97 2.34
CA ASP A 98 5.46 32.45 1.37
C ASP A 98 5.56 30.92 1.17
N LEU A 99 6.78 30.37 1.15
CA LEU A 99 6.97 28.92 1.16
C LEU A 99 6.43 28.27 2.44
N SER A 100 6.62 28.90 3.61
CA SER A 100 6.10 28.38 4.88
C SER A 100 4.56 28.34 4.88
N ILE A 101 3.92 29.35 4.30
CA ILE A 101 2.46 29.42 4.15
C ILE A 101 1.97 28.32 3.20
N ARG A 102 2.63 28.15 2.05
CA ARG A 102 2.28 27.09 1.09
C ARG A 102 2.47 25.70 1.66
N LEU A 103 3.57 25.47 2.37
CA LEU A 103 3.84 24.20 3.05
C LEU A 103 2.79 23.91 4.12
N THR A 104 2.37 24.92 4.87
CA THR A 104 1.33 24.77 5.90
C THR A 104 -0.02 24.43 5.26
N LYS A 105 -0.41 25.11 4.19
CA LYS A 105 -1.63 24.77 3.43
C LYS A 105 -1.59 23.34 2.89
N PHE A 106 -0.45 22.94 2.31
CA PHE A 106 -0.26 21.59 1.81
C PHE A 106 -0.34 20.55 2.93
N LYS A 107 0.27 20.81 4.09
CA LYS A 107 0.16 19.96 5.28
C LYS A 107 -1.29 19.81 5.72
N ASP A 108 -2.06 20.89 5.75
CA ASP A 108 -3.47 20.85 6.13
C ASP A 108 -4.33 20.08 5.11
N GLU A 109 -4.04 20.20 3.82
CA GLU A 109 -4.70 19.42 2.76
C GLU A 109 -4.40 17.92 2.88
N VAL A 110 -3.12 17.56 3.09
CA VAL A 110 -2.72 16.16 3.31
C VAL A 110 -3.39 15.61 4.57
N GLN A 111 -3.47 16.40 5.65
CA GLN A 111 -4.15 15.97 6.87
C GLN A 111 -5.65 15.76 6.64
N LYS A 112 -6.32 16.63 5.88
CA LYS A 112 -7.73 16.45 5.51
C LYS A 112 -7.94 15.16 4.71
N ILE A 113 -7.10 14.92 3.70
CA ILE A 113 -7.15 13.70 2.89
C ILE A 113 -6.91 12.46 3.77
N HIS A 114 -5.92 12.53 4.65
CA HIS A 114 -5.62 11.44 5.58
C HIS A 114 -6.82 11.13 6.48
N ASN A 115 -7.45 12.15 7.05
CA ASN A 115 -8.65 11.97 7.88
C ASN A 115 -9.81 11.36 7.08
N VAL A 116 -10.04 11.79 5.83
CA VAL A 116 -11.07 11.20 4.96
C VAL A 116 -10.78 9.72 4.66
N ILE A 117 -9.52 9.39 4.35
CA ILE A 117 -9.11 7.99 4.12
C ILE A 117 -9.32 7.16 5.39
N GLN A 118 -8.92 7.66 6.56
CA GLN A 118 -9.14 6.96 7.83
C GLN A 118 -10.63 6.71 8.09
N GLN A 119 -11.49 7.70 7.88
CA GLN A 119 -12.95 7.51 8.02
C GLN A 119 -13.48 6.48 7.03
N ASN A 120 -13.02 6.51 5.77
CA ASN A 120 -13.42 5.53 4.77
C ASN A 120 -12.98 4.11 5.12
N VAL A 121 -11.78 3.94 5.69
CA VAL A 121 -11.30 2.63 6.16
C VAL A 121 -12.19 2.11 7.28
N VAL A 122 -12.52 2.94 8.27
CA VAL A 122 -13.44 2.54 9.37
C VAL A 122 -14.81 2.16 8.81
N ASN A 123 -15.38 2.97 7.93
CA ASN A 123 -16.67 2.68 7.29
C ASN A 123 -16.62 1.37 6.49
N MET A 124 -15.53 1.13 5.75
CA MET A 124 -15.34 -0.10 4.98
C MET A 124 -15.23 -1.32 5.89
N ASP A 125 -14.52 -1.22 7.00
CA ASP A 125 -14.41 -2.31 7.98
C ASP A 125 -15.77 -2.63 8.63
N GLU A 126 -16.56 -1.60 8.95
CA GLU A 126 -17.93 -1.78 9.45
C GLU A 126 -18.83 -2.49 8.43
N GLU A 127 -18.80 -2.06 7.17
CA GLU A 127 -19.58 -2.68 6.10
C GLU A 127 -19.11 -4.12 5.81
N LEU A 128 -17.80 -4.38 5.84
CA LEU A 128 -17.27 -5.73 5.73
C LEU A 128 -17.71 -6.63 6.90
N ARG A 129 -17.79 -6.09 8.11
CA ARG A 129 -18.32 -6.81 9.28
C ARG A 129 -19.80 -7.15 9.10
N LYS A 130 -20.62 -6.18 8.69
CA LYS A 130 -22.05 -6.40 8.38
C LYS A 130 -22.22 -7.44 7.28
N LYS A 131 -21.42 -7.36 6.21
CA LYS A 131 -21.41 -8.32 5.10
C LYS A 131 -21.09 -9.74 5.60
N LYS A 132 -20.05 -9.93 6.42
CA LYS A 132 -19.72 -11.23 7.02
C LYS A 132 -20.85 -11.79 7.86
N GLU A 133 -21.51 -10.95 8.66
CA GLU A 133 -22.66 -11.35 9.47
C GLU A 133 -23.84 -11.79 8.60
N LEU A 134 -24.14 -11.05 7.53
CA LEU A 134 -25.18 -11.42 6.57
C LEU A 134 -24.89 -12.77 5.90
N TYR A 135 -23.63 -13.04 5.52
CA TYR A 135 -23.27 -14.36 4.98
C TYR A 135 -23.45 -15.48 6.00
N ARG A 136 -23.10 -15.26 7.27
CA ARG A 136 -23.33 -16.25 8.34
C ARG A 136 -24.82 -16.53 8.53
N ARG A 137 -25.64 -15.47 8.58
CA ARG A 137 -27.11 -15.58 8.69
C ARG A 137 -27.70 -16.29 7.46
N LYS A 138 -27.24 -15.93 6.26
CA LYS A 138 -27.67 -16.58 5.01
C LYS A 138 -27.31 -18.07 5.01
N ALA A 139 -26.08 -18.43 5.35
CA ALA A 139 -25.64 -19.82 5.42
C ALA A 139 -26.45 -20.63 6.44
N LEU A 140 -26.72 -20.04 7.62
CA LEU A 140 -27.59 -20.66 8.61
C LEU A 140 -29.01 -20.85 8.06
N ALA A 141 -29.60 -19.83 7.43
CA ALA A 141 -30.94 -19.91 6.85
C ALA A 141 -31.03 -20.95 5.74
N THR A 142 -30.02 -21.02 4.84
CA THR A 142 -29.97 -22.04 3.79
C THR A 142 -29.83 -23.44 4.39
N ASN A 143 -29.03 -23.61 5.44
CA ASN A 143 -28.91 -24.91 6.11
C ASN A 143 -30.22 -25.32 6.77
N LEU A 144 -30.93 -24.40 7.44
CA LEU A 144 -32.24 -24.67 8.02
C LEU A 144 -33.30 -24.99 6.96
N LEU A 145 -33.29 -24.28 5.83
CA LEU A 145 -34.17 -24.55 4.71
C LEU A 145 -33.90 -25.94 4.13
N ASN A 146 -32.64 -26.28 3.90
CA ASN A 146 -32.23 -27.59 3.42
C ASN A 146 -32.68 -28.70 4.38
N ILE A 147 -32.54 -28.51 5.70
CA ILE A 147 -33.07 -29.46 6.70
C ILE A 147 -34.58 -29.63 6.52
N ASN A 148 -35.34 -28.54 6.36
CA ASN A 148 -36.78 -28.62 6.17
C ASN A 148 -37.17 -29.35 4.87
N MET A 149 -36.52 -29.00 3.75
CA MET A 149 -36.74 -29.66 2.47
C MET A 149 -36.42 -31.16 2.54
N MET A 150 -35.30 -31.54 3.15
CA MET A 150 -34.94 -32.96 3.30
C MET A 150 -35.92 -33.72 4.21
N ILE A 151 -36.46 -33.06 5.25
CA ILE A 151 -37.51 -33.65 6.09
C ILE A 151 -38.79 -33.86 5.26
N GLU A 152 -39.22 -32.85 4.50
CA GLU A 152 -40.41 -32.91 3.64
C GLU A 152 -40.24 -33.95 2.52
N ASP A 153 -39.07 -34.03 1.89
CA ASP A 153 -38.74 -35.04 0.89
C ASP A 153 -38.83 -36.45 1.49
N MET A 154 -38.27 -36.65 2.69
CA MET A 154 -38.38 -37.93 3.39
C MET A 154 -39.82 -38.24 3.80
N GLU A 155 -40.58 -37.27 4.29
CA GLU A 155 -42.00 -37.43 4.59
C GLU A 155 -42.79 -37.79 3.33
N ASN A 156 -42.53 -37.15 2.20
CA ASN A 156 -43.20 -37.44 0.92
C ASN A 156 -42.83 -38.84 0.42
N LEU A 157 -41.55 -39.20 0.39
CA LEU A 157 -41.10 -40.53 -0.02
C LEU A 157 -41.70 -41.63 0.86
N LEU A 158 -41.79 -41.41 2.18
CA LEU A 158 -42.32 -42.39 3.13
C LEU A 158 -43.88 -42.40 3.19
N CYS A 159 -44.55 -41.26 2.97
CA CYS A 159 -46.01 -41.16 2.96
C CYS A 159 -46.64 -41.62 1.64
N ILE A 160 -45.96 -41.45 0.50
CA ILE A 160 -46.43 -41.96 -0.79
C ILE A 160 -46.48 -43.50 -0.77
N ASP A 161 -45.61 -44.15 -0.01
CA ASP A 161 -45.49 -45.62 0.06
C ASP A 161 -46.35 -46.28 1.14
N SER A 162 -46.90 -45.55 2.11
CA SER A 162 -47.74 -46.18 3.15
C SER A 162 -49.08 -46.73 2.62
N ARG A 163 -49.43 -46.42 1.36
CA ARG A 163 -50.70 -46.85 0.72
C ARG A 163 -50.52 -47.98 -0.31
N LYS A 164 -49.29 -48.37 -0.65
CA LYS A 164 -49.01 -49.42 -1.67
C LYS A 164 -47.75 -50.22 -1.29
N PHE A 165 -47.90 -51.12 -0.32
CA PHE A 165 -46.81 -51.97 0.18
C PHE A 165 -46.52 -53.21 -0.70
N ASP A 166 -46.96 -53.25 -1.96
CA ASP A 166 -46.90 -54.47 -2.76
C ASP A 166 -45.75 -54.51 -3.79
N ASP A 167 -45.22 -53.37 -4.23
CA ASP A 167 -44.01 -53.30 -5.08
C ASP A 167 -43.21 -52.05 -4.72
N VAL A 168 -42.21 -52.21 -3.84
CA VAL A 168 -41.31 -51.12 -3.46
C VAL A 168 -40.03 -51.21 -4.27
N ASP A 169 -39.81 -50.20 -5.10
CA ASP A 169 -38.57 -50.01 -5.83
C ASP A 169 -37.42 -49.71 -4.85
N ILE A 170 -36.42 -50.58 -4.82
CA ILE A 170 -35.13 -50.41 -4.13
C ILE A 170 -34.50 -49.02 -4.41
N ILE A 171 -34.86 -48.44 -5.55
CA ILE A 171 -34.49 -47.10 -6.00
C ILE A 171 -35.03 -46.02 -5.04
N ILE A 172 -36.30 -46.10 -4.63
CA ILE A 172 -36.93 -45.15 -3.71
C ILE A 172 -36.25 -45.24 -2.34
N LEU A 173 -35.94 -46.46 -1.89
CA LEU A 173 -35.25 -46.69 -0.63
C LEU A 173 -33.82 -46.13 -0.66
N GLN A 174 -33.11 -46.29 -1.78
CA GLN A 174 -31.78 -45.71 -1.96
C GLN A 174 -31.85 -44.17 -2.00
N GLN A 175 -32.89 -43.60 -2.58
CA GLN A 175 -33.11 -42.15 -2.60
C GLN A 175 -33.42 -41.62 -1.19
N ALA A 176 -34.28 -42.29 -0.43
CA ALA A 176 -34.55 -41.96 0.96
C ALA A 176 -33.29 -42.08 1.84
N ALA A 177 -32.44 -43.09 1.61
CA ALA A 177 -31.16 -43.22 2.29
C ALA A 177 -30.22 -42.03 2.04
N LYS A 178 -30.12 -41.57 0.78
CA LYS A 178 -29.33 -40.38 0.42
C LYS A 178 -29.86 -39.10 1.06
N SER A 179 -31.18 -38.92 1.08
CA SER A 179 -31.83 -37.80 1.77
C SER A 179 -31.60 -37.85 3.28
N TYR A 180 -31.59 -39.04 3.88
CA TYR A 180 -31.28 -39.22 5.30
C TYR A 180 -29.81 -38.87 5.65
N ILE A 181 -28.85 -39.30 4.84
CA ILE A 181 -27.43 -38.95 5.01
C ILE A 181 -27.24 -37.43 4.88
N SER A 182 -27.89 -36.82 3.89
CA SER A 182 -27.85 -35.37 3.69
C SER A 182 -28.46 -34.63 4.89
N LEU A 183 -29.58 -35.12 5.41
CA LEU A 183 -30.21 -34.59 6.64
C LEU A 183 -29.25 -34.69 7.84
N LYS A 184 -28.58 -35.84 8.03
CA LYS A 184 -27.58 -36.04 9.10
C LYS A 184 -26.43 -35.04 8.98
N TYR A 185 -25.96 -34.78 7.75
CA TYR A 185 -24.93 -33.79 7.48
C TYR A 185 -25.38 -32.36 7.83
N TYR A 186 -26.55 -31.91 7.35
CA TYR A 186 -27.03 -30.57 7.67
C TYR A 186 -27.38 -30.39 9.15
N LEU A 187 -27.82 -31.44 9.83
CA LEU A 187 -28.01 -31.43 11.29
C LEU A 187 -26.68 -31.25 12.04
N SER A 188 -25.55 -31.77 11.52
CA SER A 188 -24.23 -31.56 12.12
C SER A 188 -23.70 -30.13 11.96
N LEU A 189 -24.17 -29.42 10.93
CA LEU A 189 -23.75 -28.04 10.62
C LEU A 189 -24.51 -26.97 11.42
N VAL A 190 -25.65 -27.31 12.01
CA VAL A 190 -26.50 -26.37 12.77
C VAL A 190 -26.32 -26.61 14.27
N PRO A 191 -26.15 -25.54 15.09
CA PRO A 191 -26.12 -25.69 16.53
C PRO A 191 -27.38 -26.36 17.07
N LEU A 192 -27.23 -27.43 17.87
CA LEU A 192 -28.35 -28.24 18.39
C LEU A 192 -29.38 -27.45 19.21
N GLN A 193 -29.02 -26.28 19.72
CA GLN A 193 -29.88 -25.41 20.56
C GLN A 193 -30.72 -24.43 19.74
N HIS A 194 -30.71 -24.52 18.40
CA HIS A 194 -31.49 -23.59 17.58
C HIS A 194 -33.01 -23.86 17.74
N PRO A 195 -33.85 -22.84 18.01
CA PRO A 195 -35.29 -23.00 18.28
C PRO A 195 -36.07 -23.75 17.18
N PHE A 196 -35.57 -23.69 15.94
CA PHE A 196 -36.14 -24.45 14.82
C PHE A 196 -35.97 -25.97 14.97
N ILE A 197 -34.80 -26.42 15.43
CA ILE A 197 -34.50 -27.84 15.60
C ILE A 197 -35.34 -28.41 16.74
N GLU A 198 -35.53 -27.65 17.82
CA GLU A 198 -36.37 -28.06 18.94
C GLU A 198 -37.83 -28.26 18.52
N LYS A 199 -38.41 -27.32 17.76
CA LYS A 199 -39.77 -27.44 17.22
C LYS A 199 -39.93 -28.57 16.20
N ARG A 200 -38.85 -28.96 15.51
CA ARG A 200 -38.88 -29.99 14.46
C ARG A 200 -38.34 -31.33 14.91
N LYS A 201 -37.84 -31.45 16.14
CA LYS A 201 -37.25 -32.67 16.69
C LYS A 201 -38.22 -33.84 16.66
N GLU A 202 -39.49 -33.60 17.02
CA GLU A 202 -40.54 -34.62 16.99
C GLU A 202 -40.79 -35.14 15.57
N LYS A 203 -40.88 -34.24 14.58
CA LYS A 203 -41.03 -34.63 13.17
C LYS A 203 -39.84 -35.41 12.66
N ILE A 204 -38.62 -34.96 12.97
CA ILE A 204 -37.38 -35.66 12.61
C ILE A 204 -37.40 -37.08 13.21
N GLN A 205 -37.83 -37.23 14.47
CA GLN A 205 -37.90 -38.52 15.13
C GLN A 205 -38.96 -39.44 14.52
N ILE A 206 -40.13 -38.91 14.14
CA ILE A 206 -41.19 -39.67 13.44
C ILE A 206 -40.67 -40.16 12.08
N VAL A 207 -40.06 -39.28 11.29
CA VAL A 207 -39.49 -39.63 9.98
C VAL A 207 -38.38 -40.67 10.11
N GLN A 208 -37.51 -40.52 11.12
CA GLN A 208 -36.46 -41.49 11.41
C GLN A 208 -37.02 -42.86 11.76
N ASN A 209 -38.01 -42.92 12.65
CA ASN A 209 -38.64 -44.17 13.05
C ASN A 209 -39.33 -44.84 11.85
N ASN A 210 -40.14 -44.08 11.10
CA ASN A 210 -40.82 -44.59 9.90
C ASN A 210 -39.83 -45.12 8.86
N PHE A 211 -38.70 -44.44 8.65
CA PHE A 211 -37.65 -44.90 7.74
C PHE A 211 -37.01 -46.22 8.21
N PHE A 212 -36.69 -46.33 9.50
CA PHE A 212 -36.13 -47.58 10.05
C PHE A 212 -37.14 -48.72 10.06
N ASP A 213 -38.42 -48.45 10.31
CA ASP A 213 -39.49 -49.44 10.25
C ASP A 213 -39.72 -49.92 8.80
N TYR A 214 -39.63 -49.01 7.84
CA TYR A 214 -39.67 -49.33 6.42
C TYR A 214 -38.48 -50.20 5.99
N LEU A 215 -37.26 -49.84 6.40
CA LEU A 215 -36.07 -50.65 6.19
C LEU A 215 -36.14 -52.03 6.87
N ALA A 216 -36.77 -52.13 8.04
CA ALA A 216 -36.96 -53.41 8.73
C ALA A 216 -37.98 -54.28 7.99
N SER A 217 -39.13 -53.70 7.59
CA SER A 217 -40.18 -54.43 6.86
C SER A 217 -39.70 -54.95 5.50
N THR A 218 -38.91 -54.17 4.76
CA THR A 218 -38.31 -54.58 3.48
C THR A 218 -37.28 -55.69 3.67
N LEU A 219 -36.41 -55.61 4.68
CA LEU A 219 -35.51 -56.72 5.04
C LEU A 219 -36.27 -58.01 5.36
N HIS A 220 -37.38 -57.92 6.09
CA HIS A 220 -38.19 -59.09 6.43
C HIS A 220 -38.92 -59.69 5.23
N LYS A 221 -39.33 -58.88 4.24
CA LYS A 221 -39.91 -59.34 2.97
C LYS A 221 -38.87 -60.11 2.13
N TYR A 222 -37.74 -59.48 1.81
CA TYR A 222 -36.71 -60.10 0.97
C TYR A 222 -35.95 -61.26 1.64
N ARG A 223 -36.02 -61.40 2.98
CA ARG A 223 -35.53 -62.60 3.67
C ARG A 223 -36.47 -63.80 3.47
N LYS A 224 -37.79 -63.59 3.40
CA LYS A 224 -38.77 -64.66 3.17
C LYS A 224 -38.72 -65.15 1.71
N ASP A 225 -38.39 -64.25 0.78
CA ASP A 225 -38.27 -64.56 -0.64
C ASP A 225 -36.82 -64.90 -1.04
N THR A 226 -36.47 -66.19 -0.98
CA THR A 226 -35.14 -66.72 -1.30
C THR A 226 -34.66 -66.45 -2.73
N SER A 227 -35.54 -65.99 -3.64
CA SER A 227 -35.24 -65.75 -5.05
C SER A 227 -34.62 -64.38 -5.36
N GLN A 228 -34.57 -63.44 -4.40
CA GLN A 228 -34.09 -62.07 -4.63
C GLN A 228 -32.89 -61.68 -3.75
N ILE A 229 -31.86 -62.54 -3.73
CA ILE A 229 -30.62 -62.32 -2.95
C ILE A 229 -29.92 -61.00 -3.33
N GLU A 230 -29.94 -60.63 -4.62
CA GLU A 230 -29.36 -59.36 -5.08
C GLU A 230 -30.03 -58.13 -4.46
N ASN A 231 -31.35 -58.19 -4.23
CA ASN A 231 -32.11 -57.11 -3.65
C ASN A 231 -31.87 -57.04 -2.13
N LEU A 232 -31.74 -58.19 -1.47
CA LEU A 232 -31.30 -58.26 -0.07
C LEU A 232 -29.91 -57.65 0.12
N LEU A 233 -28.96 -57.93 -0.78
CA LEU A 233 -27.62 -57.33 -0.76
C LEU A 233 -27.66 -55.81 -0.95
N LYS A 234 -28.51 -55.30 -1.84
CA LYS A 234 -28.71 -53.86 -2.04
C LYS A 234 -29.30 -53.19 -0.79
N VAL A 235 -30.25 -53.82 -0.10
CA VAL A 235 -30.79 -53.30 1.18
C VAL A 235 -29.72 -53.31 2.28
N LEU A 236 -28.90 -54.36 2.36
CA LEU A 236 -27.76 -54.41 3.29
C LEU A 236 -26.69 -53.36 2.96
N GLN A 237 -26.47 -53.07 1.68
CA GLN A 237 -25.61 -51.96 1.24
C GLN A 237 -26.16 -50.63 1.72
N ILE A 238 -27.47 -50.39 1.63
CA ILE A 238 -28.11 -49.17 2.14
C ILE A 238 -27.92 -49.05 3.67
N TYR A 239 -28.06 -50.14 4.43
CA TYR A 239 -27.76 -50.14 5.87
C TYR A 239 -26.30 -49.82 6.18
N ARG A 240 -25.37 -50.22 5.31
CA ARG A 240 -23.96 -49.87 5.41
C ARG A 240 -23.72 -48.39 5.09
N GLU A 241 -24.37 -47.85 4.05
CA GLU A 241 -24.26 -46.42 3.67
C GLU A 241 -24.78 -45.47 4.76
N ILE A 242 -25.70 -45.94 5.61
CA ILE A 242 -26.28 -45.18 6.71
C ILE A 242 -25.50 -45.34 8.04
N ASP A 243 -24.41 -46.11 8.04
CA ASP A 243 -23.66 -46.54 9.26
C ASP A 243 -24.55 -47.24 10.30
N ALA A 244 -25.63 -47.91 9.85
CA ALA A 244 -26.61 -48.59 10.72
C ALA A 244 -26.49 -50.12 10.65
N SER A 245 -25.31 -50.64 10.34
CA SER A 245 -25.04 -52.09 10.18
C SER A 245 -25.39 -52.93 11.41
N GLN A 246 -25.16 -52.39 12.62
CA GLN A 246 -25.52 -53.07 13.88
C GLN A 246 -27.05 -53.23 14.05
N LYS A 247 -27.83 -52.24 13.60
CA LYS A 247 -29.31 -52.32 13.62
C LYS A 247 -29.80 -53.36 12.62
N ALA A 248 -29.16 -53.48 11.46
CA ALA A 248 -29.47 -54.52 10.48
C ALA A 248 -29.25 -55.93 11.08
N CYS A 249 -28.09 -56.16 11.72
CA CYS A 249 -27.81 -57.43 12.40
C CYS A 249 -28.83 -57.74 13.50
N TYR A 250 -29.21 -56.75 14.30
CA TYR A 250 -30.22 -56.92 15.33
C TYR A 250 -31.59 -57.32 14.74
N GLN A 251 -32.05 -56.65 13.68
CA GLN A 251 -33.32 -57.00 13.02
C GLN A 251 -33.27 -58.39 12.36
N LEU A 252 -32.12 -58.82 11.85
CA LEU A 252 -31.93 -60.19 11.35
C LEU A 252 -31.95 -61.24 12.47
N CYS A 253 -31.41 -60.92 13.66
CA CYS A 253 -31.37 -61.82 14.82
C CYS A 253 -32.68 -61.86 15.63
N LYS A 254 -33.55 -60.85 15.55
CA LYS A 254 -34.79 -60.73 16.34
C LYS A 254 -35.89 -61.73 15.93
N ILE A 255 -35.72 -62.43 14.81
CA ILE A 255 -36.61 -63.50 14.37
C ILE A 255 -35.92 -64.83 14.72
N LYS A 256 -36.23 -65.33 15.93
CA LYS A 256 -36.11 -66.73 16.32
C LYS A 256 -37.52 -67.25 16.62
#